data_AF-A0AAW1IXG6-F1
#
_entry.id   AF-A0AAW1IXG6-F1
#
_cell.length_a   1.000
_cell.length_b   1.000
_cell.length_c   1.000
_cell.angle_alpha   90.00
_cell.angle_beta   90.00
_cell.angle_gamma   90.00
#
_symmetry.space_group_name_H-M   'P 1'
#
loop_
_entity.id
_entity.type
_entity.pdbx_description
1 polymer ?
#
loop_
_entity_poly.entity_id
_entity_poly.type
_entity_poly.pdbx_seq_one_letter_code
_entity_poly.pdbx_strand_id
1 'polypeptide(L)' 'MTARHWTNVYAGGPHVNTEFNEKIKRLQDMGVDDHQARVALSSYNWDLERATEQLFTARLTLVIFV' A
#
# COMPACT_ATOMS: atom_id res chain seq x y z
N MET A 1 -8.21 -6.86 10.38
CA MET A 1 -8.75 -6.79 9.00
C MET A 1 -7.68 -7.03 7.92
N THR A 2 -6.40 -6.76 8.18
CA THR A 2 -5.27 -7.04 7.26
C THR A 2 -5.04 -8.53 6.98
N ALA A 3 -5.10 -9.40 8.00
CA ALA A 3 -4.88 -10.84 7.82
C ALA A 3 -5.79 -11.47 6.73
N ARG A 4 -7.05 -11.02 6.62
CA ARG A 4 -8.02 -11.52 5.63
C ARG A 4 -7.66 -11.12 4.19
N HIS A 5 -6.99 -9.98 4.01
CA HIS A 5 -6.51 -9.52 2.70
C HIS A 5 -5.30 -10.36 2.24
N TRP A 6 -4.35 -10.65 3.12
CA TRP A 6 -3.21 -11.53 2.82
C TRP A 6 -3.67 -12.96 2.53
N THR A 7 -4.63 -13.49 3.30
CA THR A 7 -5.25 -14.79 3.01
C THR A 7 -5.93 -14.79 1.65
N ASN A 8 -6.61 -13.72 1.22
CA ASN A 8 -7.24 -13.69 -0.09
C ASN A 8 -6.22 -13.69 -1.25
N VAL A 9 -5.12 -12.94 -1.08
CA VAL A 9 -4.03 -12.85 -2.08
C VAL A 9 -3.28 -14.18 -2.19
N TYR A 10 -3.05 -14.90 -1.09
CA TYR A 10 -2.31 -16.17 -1.09
C TYR A 10 -3.18 -17.44 -1.22
N ALA A 11 -4.46 -17.40 -0.85
CA ALA A 11 -5.34 -18.58 -0.81
C ALA A 11 -6.45 -18.58 -1.89
N GLY A 12 -6.43 -17.64 -2.84
CA GLY A 12 -7.35 -17.64 -3.99
C GLY A 12 -8.82 -17.47 -3.62
N GLY A 13 -9.11 -16.73 -2.55
CA GLY A 13 -10.48 -16.50 -2.12
C GLY A 13 -11.26 -15.60 -3.10
N PRO A 14 -12.58 -15.82 -3.28
CA PRO A 14 -13.41 -15.03 -4.18
C PRO A 14 -13.68 -13.60 -3.68
N HIS A 15 -13.19 -13.25 -2.49
CA HIS A 15 -13.39 -11.94 -1.87
C HIS A 15 -12.27 -10.97 -2.29
N VAL A 16 -12.19 -10.70 -3.59
CA VAL A 16 -11.40 -9.59 -4.10
C VAL A 16 -12.01 -8.31 -3.55
N ASN A 17 -11.38 -7.73 -2.54
CA ASN A 17 -11.79 -6.43 -2.03
C ASN A 17 -11.32 -5.38 -3.03
N THR A 18 -12.20 -5.05 -3.99
CA THR A 18 -11.92 -4.09 -5.06
C THR A 18 -11.44 -2.75 -4.48
N GLU A 19 -12.00 -2.32 -3.34
CA GLU A 19 -11.60 -1.10 -2.63
C GLU A 19 -10.10 -1.10 -2.23
N PHE A 20 -9.54 -2.25 -1.88
CA PHE A 20 -8.12 -2.36 -1.53
C PHE A 20 -7.24 -2.34 -2.78
N ASN A 21 -7.67 -2.99 -3.86
CA ASN A 21 -6.97 -2.93 -5.14
C ASN A 21 -6.99 -1.52 -5.74
N GLU A 22 -8.09 -0.77 -5.59
CA GLU A 22 -8.16 0.62 -6.04
C GLU A 22 -7.19 1.53 -5.27
N LYS A 23 -7.03 1.32 -3.96
CA LYS A 23 -6.05 2.04 -3.13
C LYS A 23 -4.61 1.71 -3.53
N ILE A 24 -4.31 0.43 -3.79
CA ILE A 24 -2.99 0.01 -4.29
C ILE A 24 -2.72 0.62 -5.67
N LYS A 25 -3.72 0.62 -6.57
CA LYS A 25 -3.59 1.18 -7.91
C LYS A 25 -3.33 2.70 -7.87
N ARG A 26 -3.93 3.44 -6.93
CA ARG A 26 -3.59 4.85 -6.72
C ARG A 26 -2.13 5.05 -6.32
N LEU A 27 -1.60 4.21 -5.44
CA LEU A 27 -0.18 4.26 -5.09
C LEU A 27 0.73 3.90 -6.28
N GLN A 28 0.33 2.92 -7.10
CA GLN A 28 1.03 2.58 -8.35
C GLN A 28 1.03 3.73 -9.35
N ASP A 29 -0.08 4.45 -9.50
CA ASP A 29 -0.19 5.62 -10.37
C ASP A 29 0.79 6.74 -9.95
N MET A 30 1.07 6.82 -8.65
CA MET A 30 2.08 7.74 -8.10
C MET A 30 3.54 7.21 -8.20
N GLY A 31 3.74 6.02 -8.78
CA GLY A 31 5.05 5.41 -8.99
C GLY A 31 5.56 4.53 -7.84
N VAL A 32 4.66 4.08 -6.95
CA VAL A 32 5.00 3.15 -5.86
C VAL A 32 4.77 1.70 -6.32
N ASP A 33 5.71 0.80 -6.01
CA ASP A 33 5.60 -0.62 -6.36
C ASP A 33 4.38 -1.30 -5.71
N ASP A 34 3.75 -2.29 -6.37
CA ASP A 34 2.59 -3.04 -5.84
C ASP A 34 2.86 -3.58 -4.43
N HIS A 35 4.04 -4.18 -4.25
CA HIS A 35 4.41 -4.79 -2.98
C HIS A 35 4.63 -3.72 -1.91
N GLN A 36 5.31 -2.62 -2.26
CA GLN A 36 5.49 -1.51 -1.32
C GLN A 36 4.16 -0.85 -0.94
N ALA A 37 3.28 -0.64 -1.91
CA ALA A 37 1.95 -0.10 -1.70
C ALA A 37 1.12 -0.99 -0.78
N ARG A 38 1.15 -2.31 -0.98
CA ARG A 38 0.49 -3.28 -0.10
C ARG A 38 1.05 -3.28 1.31
N VAL A 39 2.37 -3.25 1.46
CA VAL A 39 3.02 -3.21 2.78
C VAL A 39 2.68 -1.90 3.49
N ALA A 40 2.79 -0.76 2.83
CA ALA A 40 2.44 0.54 3.40
C ALA A 40 0.96 0.58 3.80
N LEU A 41 0.03 0.28 2.90
CA LEU A 41 -1.40 0.25 3.22
C LEU A 41 -1.70 -0.74 4.35
N SER A 42 -1.10 -1.92 4.36
CA SER A 42 -1.29 -2.90 5.44
C SER A 42 -0.79 -2.36 6.79
N SER A 43 0.32 -1.63 6.82
CA SER A 43 0.90 -1.02 8.02
C SER A 43 0.08 0.18 8.53
N TYR A 44 -0.56 0.93 7.63
CA TYR A 44 -1.39 2.09 7.95
C TYR A 44 -2.89 1.80 7.93
N ASN A 45 -3.30 0.55 8.18
CA ASN A 45 -4.71 0.16 8.27
C ASN A 45 -5.56 0.52 7.03
N TRP A 46 -4.95 0.48 5.85
CA TRP A 46 -5.52 0.83 4.54
C TRP A 46 -5.91 2.30 4.36
N ASP A 47 -5.26 3.17 5.11
CA ASP A 47 -5.35 4.62 4.99
C ASP A 47 -4.40 5.10 3.88
N LEU A 48 -4.99 5.56 2.78
CA LEU A 48 -4.24 6.00 1.59
C LEU A 48 -3.46 7.29 1.87
N GLU A 49 -4.05 8.24 2.60
CA GLU A 49 -3.41 9.53 2.90
C GLU A 49 -2.19 9.31 3.80
N ARG A 50 -2.34 8.51 4.88
CA ARG A 50 -1.20 8.19 5.74
C ARG A 50 -0.13 7.36 5.07
N ALA A 51 -0.52 6.38 4.26
CA ALA A 51 0.43 5.54 3.53
C ALA A 51 1.22 6.35 2.50
N THR A 52 0.55 7.24 1.75
CA THR A 52 1.22 8.15 0.80
C THR A 52 2.15 9.10 1.53
N GLU A 53 1.69 9.81 2.55
CA GLU A 53 2.52 10.72 3.35
C GLU A 53 3.80 10.04 3.84
N GLN A 54 3.70 8.80 4.33
CA GLN A 54 4.85 8.06 4.83
C GLN A 54 5.78 7.57 3.72
N LEU A 55 5.24 7.10 2.59
CA LEU A 55 6.02 6.72 1.41
C LEU A 55 6.78 7.93 0.83
N PHE A 56 6.14 9.10 0.76
CA PHE A 56 6.74 10.33 0.24
C PHE A 56 7.68 11.01 1.24
N THR A 57 7.38 10.94 2.55
CA THR A 57 8.28 11.47 3.59
C THR A 57 9.57 10.65 3.66
N ALA A 58 9.48 9.32 3.60
CA ALA A 58 10.65 8.45 3.62
C ALA A 58 11.57 8.67 2.40
N ARG A 59 10.99 9.01 1.24
CA ARG A 59 11.72 9.32 0.01
C ARG A 59 12.43 10.67 0.05
N LEU A 60 11.88 11.67 0.75
CA LEU A 60 12.47 13.01 0.86
C LEU A 60 13.64 13.07 1.85
N THR A 61 13.64 12.24 2.89
CA THR A 61 14.73 12.27 3.90
C THR A 61 16.08 11.79 3.34
N LEU A 62 16.09 10.97 2.28
CA LEU A 62 17.32 10.48 1.64
C LEU A 62 18.02 11.51 0.75
N VAL A 63 17.36 12.60 0.35
CA VAL A 63 17.93 13.61 -0.55
C VAL A 63 18.65 14.75 0.20
N ILE A 64 18.55 14.77 1.53
CA ILE A 64 19.12 15.83 2.40
C ILE A 64 20.47 15.40 3.02
N PHE A 65 20.92 14.18 2.75
CA PHE A 65 22.22 13.65 3.20
C PHE A 65 23.13 13.27 2.03
N VAL A 66 23.18 14.12 0.99
CA VAL A 66 24.24 14.09 -0.04
C VAL A 66 25.12 15.32 0.13
#